data_AF-A0A2C5XLU7-F1
#
_entry.id   AF-A0A2C5XLU7-F1
#
_cell.length_a   1.000
_cell.length_b   1.000
_cell.length_c   1.000
_cell.angle_alpha   90.00
_cell.angle_beta   90.00
_cell.angle_gamma   90.00
#
_symmetry.space_group_name_H-M   'P 1'
#
loop_
_entity.id
_entity.type
_entity.pdbx_description
1 polymer ?
#
loop_
_entity_poly.entity_id
_entity_poly.type
_entity_poly.pdbx_seq_one_letter_code
_entity_poly.pdbx_strand_id
1 'polypeptide(L)'
;MSMDTLFDSIPTRLLSRLRRLHLAQPPPDPSDDDEAQGSTSSPTSHAYEPSPFDVVVTRVMLGRSMKLPPDLVDCIFDYAEYWAHSSSVVQDIGIVRQNGRDPNQLLLRSCPLGLTSITGRGSTQIAEELAYDCSEAKPLPLEREHEPQFFARLVDYPTPRLLHPCRKIVFTLRSHDQGWGGDQDARGTYRASWTWFEAGLERFDASQTCDNKCTYDVRSERPESTAPLLPVCALRPIVPKIEPTGSEPDSYRYSHKLLHQDELVIQRNKVATRETQEHVVEWSWRDKTDQDSAAARQLDEQGRGRATGDGTFVRELRLGDVVTVWGKARFPGWDNYAELVRIDVYWLV
;
A
#
# COMPACT_ATOMS: atom_id res chain seq x y z
N MET A 1 -38.50 -2.64 5.76
CA MET A 1 -38.06 -1.37 5.13
C MET A 1 -37.52 -1.73 3.75
N SER A 2 -38.13 -1.21 2.68
CA SER A 2 -37.90 -1.65 1.29
C SER A 2 -36.48 -1.36 0.80
N MET A 3 -35.94 -2.21 -0.08
CA MET A 3 -34.63 -2.06 -0.74
C MET A 3 -34.53 -0.80 -1.63
N ASP A 4 -35.65 -0.12 -1.88
CA ASP A 4 -35.72 1.05 -2.77
C ASP A 4 -35.07 2.32 -2.20
N THR A 5 -34.85 2.41 -0.88
CA THR A 5 -34.32 3.65 -0.27
C THR A 5 -32.79 3.78 -0.34
N LEU A 6 -32.06 2.75 -0.78
CA LEU A 6 -30.61 2.82 -0.94
C LEU A 6 -30.17 3.33 -2.32
N PHE A 7 -31.09 3.41 -3.30
CA PHE A 7 -30.77 3.61 -4.72
C PHE A 7 -31.24 4.94 -5.31
N ASP A 8 -31.92 5.79 -4.53
CA ASP A 8 -32.70 6.92 -5.07
C ASP A 8 -32.05 8.31 -4.90
N SER A 9 -30.80 8.38 -4.45
CA SER A 9 -30.01 9.62 -4.49
C SER A 9 -28.74 9.44 -5.32
N ILE A 10 -28.88 9.52 -6.65
CA ILE A 10 -27.72 9.79 -7.49
C ILE A 10 -27.25 11.20 -7.15
N PRO A 11 -26.06 11.40 -6.55
CA PRO A 11 -25.60 12.72 -6.18
C PRO A 11 -25.55 13.63 -7.41
N THR A 12 -25.93 14.90 -7.30
CA THR A 12 -25.96 15.87 -8.41
C THR A 12 -24.61 15.98 -9.15
N ARG A 13 -23.51 15.64 -8.46
CA ARG A 13 -22.14 15.56 -9.02
C ARG A 13 -21.92 14.35 -9.94
N LEU A 14 -22.67 13.26 -9.73
CA LEU A 14 -22.66 12.06 -10.55
C LEU A 14 -23.31 12.34 -11.92
N LEU A 15 -24.43 13.09 -11.91
CA LEU A 15 -25.09 13.58 -13.13
C LEU A 15 -24.22 14.58 -13.93
N SER A 16 -23.46 15.44 -13.26
CA SER A 16 -22.63 16.44 -13.94
C SER A 16 -21.40 15.83 -14.63
N ARG A 17 -20.82 14.75 -14.09
CA ARG A 17 -19.75 13.97 -14.74
C ARG A 17 -20.25 13.04 -15.84
N LEU A 18 -21.40 12.39 -15.68
CA LEU A 18 -22.05 11.62 -16.76
C LEU A 18 -22.28 12.48 -18.02
N ARG A 19 -22.65 13.76 -17.84
CA ARG A 19 -22.75 14.72 -18.94
C ARG A 19 -21.40 15.06 -19.58
N ARG A 20 -20.29 15.06 -18.82
CA ARG A 20 -18.94 15.29 -19.37
C ARG A 20 -18.40 14.07 -20.13
N LEU A 21 -18.71 12.86 -19.68
CA LEU A 21 -18.33 11.63 -20.39
C LEU A 21 -19.05 11.52 -21.75
N HIS A 22 -20.30 11.97 -21.85
CA HIS A 22 -21.02 12.08 -23.13
C HIS A 22 -20.44 13.15 -24.08
N LEU A 23 -19.55 14.03 -23.60
CA LEU A 23 -18.95 15.12 -24.37
C LEU A 23 -17.48 14.85 -24.74
N ALA A 24 -16.87 13.79 -24.23
CA ALA A 24 -15.52 13.41 -24.61
C ALA A 24 -15.57 12.75 -26.00
N GLN A 25 -15.09 13.46 -27.02
CA GLN A 25 -14.84 12.86 -28.33
C GLN A 25 -13.69 11.86 -28.22
N PRO A 26 -13.75 10.72 -28.93
CA PRO A 26 -12.62 9.80 -29.01
C PRO A 26 -11.39 10.51 -29.59
N PRO A 27 -10.17 10.09 -29.22
CA PRO A 27 -8.95 10.64 -29.81
C PRO A 27 -8.98 10.41 -31.34
N PRO A 28 -8.44 11.34 -32.14
CA PRO A 28 -8.36 11.16 -33.58
C PRO A 28 -7.47 9.95 -33.90
N ASP A 29 -7.88 9.15 -34.88
CA ASP A 29 -7.08 8.03 -35.39
C ASP A 29 -5.71 8.53 -35.85
N PRO A 30 -4.63 7.78 -35.59
CA PRO A 30 -3.30 8.13 -36.08
C PRO A 30 -3.30 8.07 -37.61
N SER A 31 -2.87 9.15 -38.25
CA SER A 31 -2.65 9.22 -39.69
C SER A 31 -1.45 8.35 -40.10
N ASP A 32 -1.63 7.55 -41.15
CA ASP A 32 -0.68 6.60 -41.76
C ASP A 32 0.53 7.29 -42.43
N ASP A 33 1.32 8.11 -41.72
CA ASP A 33 2.48 8.79 -42.32
C ASP A 33 3.71 8.91 -41.37
N ASP A 34 4.05 7.85 -40.63
CA ASP A 34 5.39 7.76 -39.99
C ASP A 34 5.86 6.29 -39.89
N GLU A 35 6.27 5.72 -41.02
CA GLU A 35 7.15 4.55 -41.03
C GLU A 35 8.62 4.96 -40.86
N ALA A 36 9.34 4.10 -40.14
CA ALA A 36 10.80 4.01 -39.98
C ALA A 36 11.44 4.82 -38.83
N GLN A 37 11.36 4.24 -37.63
CA GLN A 37 12.57 3.88 -36.88
C GLN A 37 12.27 2.82 -35.80
N GLY A 38 12.92 1.67 -35.94
CA GLY A 38 12.76 0.52 -35.06
C GLY A 38 13.22 0.80 -33.65
N SER A 39 12.29 0.77 -32.71
CA SER A 39 12.56 0.45 -31.32
C SER A 39 11.49 -0.54 -30.85
N THR A 40 11.92 -1.72 -30.43
CA THR A 40 11.08 -2.75 -29.83
C THR A 40 10.58 -2.26 -28.47
N SER A 41 9.55 -1.42 -28.47
CA SER A 41 8.70 -1.21 -27.31
C SER A 41 7.73 -2.39 -27.23
N SER A 42 7.93 -3.26 -26.25
CA SER A 42 6.90 -4.19 -25.80
C SER A 42 5.59 -3.42 -25.56
N PRO A 43 4.42 -3.92 -26.01
CA PRO A 43 3.16 -3.24 -25.75
C PRO A 43 2.80 -3.46 -24.28
N THR A 44 3.21 -2.55 -23.41
CA THR A 44 2.58 -2.42 -22.09
C THR A 44 1.16 -1.95 -22.35
N SER A 45 0.23 -2.90 -22.47
CA SER A 45 -1.20 -2.64 -22.31
C SER A 45 -1.37 -1.95 -20.96
N HIS A 46 -1.38 -0.62 -20.93
CA HIS A 46 -1.71 0.14 -19.73
C HIS A 46 -3.16 -0.20 -19.40
N ALA A 47 -3.35 -1.18 -18.51
CA ALA A 47 -4.64 -1.48 -17.94
C ALA A 47 -5.18 -0.16 -17.34
N TYR A 48 -6.42 0.17 -17.66
CA TYR A 48 -7.04 1.37 -17.12
C TYR A 48 -7.11 1.26 -15.59
N GLU A 49 -6.67 2.29 -14.89
CA GLU A 49 -6.65 2.38 -13.43
C GLU A 49 -7.86 3.20 -12.95
N PRO A 50 -8.99 2.57 -12.57
CA PRO A 50 -10.22 3.31 -12.33
C PRO A 50 -10.18 4.04 -10.98
N SER A 51 -10.68 5.27 -10.97
CA SER A 51 -10.96 5.97 -9.71
C SER A 51 -12.16 5.32 -9.00
N PRO A 52 -12.32 5.50 -7.67
CA PRO A 52 -13.51 5.02 -6.96
C PRO A 52 -14.83 5.47 -7.61
N PHE A 53 -14.84 6.68 -8.16
CA PHE A 53 -15.99 7.20 -8.86
C PHE A 53 -16.26 6.47 -10.19
N ASP A 54 -15.22 6.13 -10.95
CA ASP A 54 -15.37 5.36 -12.19
C ASP A 54 -15.91 3.96 -11.90
N VAL A 55 -15.48 3.33 -10.81
CA VAL A 55 -16.00 2.04 -10.34
C VAL A 55 -17.50 2.16 -10.04
N VAL A 56 -17.92 3.16 -9.27
CA VAL A 56 -19.35 3.39 -8.95
C VAL A 56 -20.18 3.63 -10.20
N VAL A 57 -19.72 4.50 -11.10
CA VAL A 57 -20.44 4.82 -12.35
C VAL A 57 -20.59 3.57 -13.21
N THR A 58 -19.50 2.83 -13.41
CA THR A 58 -19.49 1.61 -14.22
C THR A 58 -20.39 0.54 -13.61
N ARG A 59 -20.39 0.42 -12.27
CA ARG A 59 -21.25 -0.52 -11.53
C ARG A 59 -22.72 -0.21 -11.75
N VAL A 60 -23.12 1.06 -11.66
CA VAL A 60 -24.49 1.52 -11.90
C VAL A 60 -24.89 1.32 -13.37
N MET A 61 -24.01 1.67 -14.31
CA MET A 61 -24.26 1.48 -15.73
C MET A 61 -24.46 0.01 -16.08
N LEU A 62 -23.57 -0.87 -15.62
CA LEU A 62 -23.63 -2.30 -15.90
C LEU A 62 -24.88 -2.93 -15.27
N GLY A 63 -25.14 -2.64 -13.99
CA GLY A 63 -26.30 -3.17 -13.27
C GLY A 63 -27.62 -2.73 -13.91
N ARG A 64 -27.76 -1.45 -14.29
CA ARG A 64 -29.01 -0.93 -14.89
C ARG A 64 -29.19 -1.36 -16.35
N SER A 65 -28.15 -1.27 -17.16
CA SER A 65 -28.24 -1.53 -18.60
C SER A 65 -28.45 -3.02 -18.90
N MET A 66 -27.79 -3.88 -18.13
CA MET A 66 -27.87 -5.34 -18.31
C MET A 66 -28.86 -6.01 -17.36
N LYS A 67 -29.48 -5.26 -16.44
CA LYS A 67 -30.42 -5.76 -15.41
C LYS A 67 -29.84 -6.93 -14.61
N LEU A 68 -28.53 -6.90 -14.33
CA LEU A 68 -27.84 -7.96 -13.62
C LEU A 68 -28.09 -7.85 -12.11
N PRO A 69 -28.25 -8.98 -11.39
CA PRO A 69 -28.19 -9.01 -9.95
C PRO A 69 -26.87 -8.40 -9.43
N PRO A 70 -26.87 -7.71 -8.26
CA PRO A 70 -25.67 -7.10 -7.70
C PRO A 70 -24.48 -8.06 -7.57
N ASP A 71 -24.73 -9.31 -7.16
CA ASP A 71 -23.69 -10.32 -6.98
C ASP A 71 -22.97 -10.68 -8.29
N LEU A 72 -23.68 -10.69 -9.43
CA LEU A 72 -23.07 -10.92 -10.74
C LEU A 72 -22.26 -9.72 -11.20
N VAL A 73 -22.72 -8.50 -10.90
CA VAL A 73 -21.93 -7.28 -11.15
C VAL A 73 -20.63 -7.32 -10.35
N ASP A 74 -20.69 -7.69 -9.07
CA ASP A 74 -19.50 -7.86 -8.23
C ASP A 74 -18.54 -8.91 -8.77
N CYS A 75 -19.07 -10.06 -9.23
CA CYS A 75 -18.26 -11.10 -9.86
C CYS A 75 -17.58 -10.62 -11.14
N ILE A 76 -18.24 -9.79 -11.96
CA ILE A 76 -17.64 -9.21 -13.17
C ILE A 76 -16.50 -8.26 -12.79
N PHE A 77 -16.71 -7.38 -11.80
CA PHE A 77 -15.68 -6.45 -11.33
C PHE A 77 -14.49 -7.18 -10.73
N ASP A 78 -14.75 -8.19 -9.90
CA ASP A 78 -13.71 -9.04 -9.32
C ASP A 78 -12.95 -9.83 -10.41
N TYR A 79 -13.63 -10.34 -11.43
CA TYR A 79 -12.97 -11.07 -12.52
C TYR A 79 -12.12 -10.15 -13.41
N ALA A 80 -12.62 -8.94 -13.68
CA ALA A 80 -11.93 -7.94 -14.49
C ALA A 80 -10.84 -7.16 -13.73
N GLU A 81 -10.70 -7.39 -12.42
CA GLU A 81 -9.86 -6.61 -11.51
C GLU A 81 -10.13 -5.10 -11.60
N TYR A 82 -11.38 -4.73 -11.88
CA TYR A 82 -11.80 -3.34 -12.04
C TYR A 82 -12.10 -2.73 -10.67
N TRP A 83 -11.02 -2.44 -9.93
CA TRP A 83 -11.07 -2.00 -8.54
C TRP A 83 -10.50 -0.60 -8.39
N ALA A 84 -11.00 0.13 -7.40
CA ALA A 84 -10.37 1.38 -7.00
C ALA A 84 -9.00 1.10 -6.41
N HIS A 85 -8.10 2.06 -6.53
CA HIS A 85 -6.77 1.93 -5.98
C HIS A 85 -6.21 3.28 -5.51
N SER A 86 -5.16 3.20 -4.70
CA SER A 86 -4.28 4.31 -4.35
C SER A 86 -2.83 3.87 -4.50
N SER A 87 -1.97 4.84 -4.77
CA SER A 87 -0.55 4.64 -4.98
C SER A 87 0.22 5.56 -4.05
N SER A 88 1.10 5.00 -3.24
CA SER A 88 2.10 5.74 -2.49
C SER A 88 3.47 5.40 -3.06
N VAL A 89 4.34 6.40 -3.22
CA VAL A 89 5.66 6.21 -3.81
C VAL A 89 6.68 7.13 -3.15
N VAL A 90 7.86 6.58 -2.88
CA VAL A 90 9.04 7.34 -2.48
C VAL A 90 10.22 6.90 -3.34
N GLN A 91 11.03 7.88 -3.73
CA GLN A 91 12.25 7.71 -4.51
C GLN A 91 13.43 8.30 -3.73
N ASP A 92 14.65 7.92 -4.11
CA ASP A 92 15.90 8.45 -3.54
C ASP A 92 16.03 8.25 -2.02
N ILE A 93 15.54 7.11 -1.51
CA ILE A 93 15.47 6.79 -0.08
C ILE A 93 16.87 6.65 0.55
N GLY A 94 17.80 6.06 -0.19
CA GLY A 94 19.20 5.88 0.23
C GLY A 94 19.46 4.51 0.85
N ILE A 95 20.30 4.47 1.88
CA ILE A 95 20.97 3.25 2.35
C ILE A 95 20.53 2.91 3.78
N VAL A 96 19.92 1.73 3.94
CA VAL A 96 19.63 1.13 5.24
C VAL A 96 20.82 0.27 5.67
N ARG A 97 21.45 0.59 6.80
CA ARG A 97 22.66 -0.10 7.30
C ARG A 97 22.77 -0.06 8.83
N GLN A 98 23.44 -1.05 9.41
CA GLN A 98 23.61 -1.19 10.87
C GLN A 98 24.75 -0.31 11.46
N ASN A 99 25.48 0.50 10.68
CA ASN A 99 26.63 1.28 11.16
C ASN A 99 26.21 2.44 12.11
N GLY A 100 25.81 2.12 13.34
CA GLY A 100 25.35 3.07 14.36
C GLY A 100 23.93 3.63 14.12
N ARG A 101 23.23 3.14 13.09
CA ARG A 101 21.82 3.44 12.80
C ARG A 101 20.98 2.18 13.07
N ASP A 102 19.66 2.37 13.21
CA ASP A 102 18.74 1.25 13.33
C ASP A 102 18.84 0.36 12.07
N PRO A 103 19.08 -0.95 12.22
CA PRO A 103 19.07 -1.89 11.10
C PRO A 103 17.67 -2.13 10.50
N ASN A 104 16.65 -1.47 11.03
CA ASN A 104 15.30 -1.37 10.51
C ASN A 104 15.00 0.09 10.22
N GLN A 105 14.36 0.34 9.10
CA GLN A 105 13.89 1.67 8.79
C GLN A 105 12.53 1.57 8.12
N LEU A 106 11.55 2.35 8.59
CA LEU A 106 10.34 2.57 7.82
C LEU A 106 10.71 3.34 6.55
N LEU A 107 10.33 2.81 5.40
CA LEU A 107 10.62 3.44 4.11
C LEU A 107 9.40 4.16 3.56
N LEU A 108 8.22 3.54 3.66
CA LEU A 108 7.00 4.07 3.07
C LEU A 108 5.76 3.54 3.78
N ARG A 109 4.72 4.36 3.85
CA ARG A 109 3.34 3.99 4.18
C ARG A 109 2.42 4.21 3.00
N SER A 110 1.39 3.37 2.91
CA SER A 110 0.31 3.55 1.95
C SER A 110 -0.69 4.62 2.43
N CYS A 111 -1.50 5.13 1.52
CA CYS A 111 -2.78 5.72 1.91
C CYS A 111 -3.59 4.70 2.75
N PRO A 112 -4.38 5.16 3.74
CA PRO A 112 -5.31 4.28 4.47
C PRO A 112 -6.24 3.57 3.50
N LEU A 113 -6.47 2.27 3.71
CA LEU A 113 -7.27 1.45 2.79
C LEU A 113 -8.65 2.07 2.60
N GLY A 114 -9.05 2.20 1.33
CA GLY A 114 -10.32 2.80 0.98
C GLY A 114 -10.27 4.31 0.86
N LEU A 115 -9.13 4.97 1.05
CA LEU A 115 -8.92 6.40 0.76
C LEU A 115 -7.91 6.55 -0.38
N THR A 116 -8.06 7.63 -1.14
CA THR A 116 -7.17 8.01 -2.25
C THR A 116 -6.20 9.15 -1.90
N SER A 117 -6.32 9.71 -0.71
CA SER A 117 -5.47 10.78 -0.18
C SER A 117 -5.68 10.93 1.33
N ILE A 118 -4.65 11.32 2.06
CA ILE A 118 -4.66 11.50 3.52
C ILE A 118 -5.19 12.87 3.99
N THR A 119 -5.03 13.90 3.17
CA THR A 119 -5.27 15.31 3.54
C THR A 119 -6.61 15.87 3.07
N GLY A 120 -7.44 15.04 2.42
CA GLY A 120 -8.62 15.51 1.72
C GLY A 120 -8.25 16.32 0.47
N ARG A 121 -9.20 16.43 -0.47
CA ARG A 121 -8.96 17.06 -1.77
C ARG A 121 -8.41 18.48 -1.62
N GLY A 122 -7.14 18.67 -2.00
CA GLY A 122 -6.58 20.00 -2.24
C GLY A 122 -5.41 20.45 -1.36
N SER A 123 -4.81 19.59 -0.52
CA SER A 123 -3.50 19.96 0.05
C SER A 123 -2.41 19.79 -1.01
N THR A 124 -1.91 20.90 -1.53
CA THR A 124 -0.89 20.95 -2.58
C THR A 124 0.54 20.83 -2.05
N GLN A 125 0.76 20.23 -0.87
CA GLN A 125 2.05 20.26 -0.20
C GLN A 125 2.66 18.86 -0.13
N ILE A 126 3.36 18.49 -1.21
CA ILE A 126 4.09 17.23 -1.40
C ILE A 126 4.99 16.90 -0.19
N ALA A 127 5.57 17.92 0.45
CA ALA A 127 6.42 17.73 1.64
C ALA A 127 5.66 17.20 2.86
N GLU A 128 4.40 17.60 3.07
CA GLU A 128 3.56 17.11 4.17
C GLU A 128 3.11 15.68 3.92
N GLU A 129 2.81 15.34 2.66
CA GLU A 129 2.47 13.99 2.23
C GLU A 129 3.66 13.05 2.33
N LEU A 130 4.85 13.45 1.87
CA LEU A 130 6.07 12.67 2.04
C LEU A 130 6.45 12.48 3.52
N ALA A 131 6.30 13.53 4.34
CA ALA A 131 6.56 13.42 5.76
C ALA A 131 5.52 12.53 6.46
N TYR A 132 4.27 12.58 6.03
CA TYR A 132 3.27 11.60 6.42
C TYR A 132 3.79 10.22 6.02
N ASP A 133 4.09 9.94 4.77
CA ASP A 133 4.40 8.61 4.25
C ASP A 133 5.66 7.96 4.86
N CYS A 134 6.65 8.75 5.28
CA CYS A 134 7.97 8.22 5.66
C CYS A 134 8.33 8.35 7.14
N SER A 135 7.56 9.10 7.95
CA SER A 135 7.86 9.23 9.39
C SER A 135 7.47 7.96 10.14
N GLU A 136 8.27 7.44 11.05
CA GLU A 136 7.82 6.31 11.87
C GLU A 136 6.62 6.70 12.73
N ALA A 137 5.72 5.78 13.05
CA ALA A 137 4.69 6.02 14.05
C ALA A 137 5.29 5.95 15.46
N LYS A 138 4.65 6.56 16.46
CA LYS A 138 5.08 6.31 17.84
C LYS A 138 4.78 4.86 18.17
N PRO A 139 5.71 4.07 18.73
CA PRO A 139 5.52 2.65 18.98
C PRO A 139 4.63 2.41 20.21
N LEU A 140 3.44 2.98 20.27
CA LEU A 140 2.49 2.84 21.36
C LEU A 140 1.48 1.72 21.07
N PRO A 141 0.92 1.07 22.11
CA PRO A 141 -0.16 0.12 21.91
C PRO A 141 -1.42 0.82 21.40
N LEU A 142 -2.20 0.10 20.59
CA LEU A 142 -3.52 0.56 20.16
C LEU A 142 -4.50 0.45 21.32
N GLU A 143 -5.00 1.59 21.80
CA GLU A 143 -5.98 1.61 22.89
C GLU A 143 -7.40 1.36 22.36
N ARG A 144 -7.79 2.05 21.28
CA ARG A 144 -9.14 1.94 20.73
C ARG A 144 -9.14 1.97 19.21
N GLU A 145 -9.70 0.93 18.58
CA GLU A 145 -9.94 0.93 17.14
C GLU A 145 -11.04 1.92 16.74
N HIS A 146 -10.89 2.54 15.57
CA HIS A 146 -12.00 3.25 14.92
C HIS A 146 -13.02 2.25 14.36
N GLU A 147 -14.31 2.57 14.52
CA GLU A 147 -15.40 1.84 13.86
C GLU A 147 -15.30 1.95 12.32
N PRO A 148 -15.65 0.92 11.54
CA PRO A 148 -15.61 0.98 10.06
C PRO A 148 -16.37 2.17 9.46
N GLN A 149 -17.46 2.60 10.10
CA GLN A 149 -18.26 3.75 9.67
C GLN A 149 -17.53 5.09 9.81
N PHE A 150 -16.48 5.17 10.64
CA PHE A 150 -15.63 6.36 10.70
C PHE A 150 -14.96 6.60 9.35
N PHE A 151 -14.25 5.60 8.82
CA PHE A 151 -13.57 5.70 7.53
C PHE A 151 -14.55 5.82 6.36
N ALA A 152 -15.69 5.12 6.40
CA ALA A 152 -16.73 5.24 5.38
C ALA A 152 -17.30 6.67 5.25
N ARG A 153 -17.27 7.48 6.31
CA ARG A 153 -17.70 8.90 6.27
C ARG A 153 -16.63 9.83 5.69
N LEU A 154 -15.38 9.40 5.57
CA LEU A 154 -14.29 10.21 5.03
C LEU A 154 -14.27 10.22 3.49
N VAL A 155 -14.99 9.31 2.85
CA VAL A 155 -15.04 9.16 1.40
C VAL A 155 -16.39 9.61 0.83
N ASP A 156 -16.39 10.02 -0.43
CA ASP A 156 -17.61 10.49 -1.14
C ASP A 156 -18.20 9.43 -2.09
N TYR A 157 -17.88 8.16 -1.85
CA TYR A 157 -18.42 7.00 -2.57
C TYR A 157 -18.92 5.93 -1.60
N PRO A 158 -19.84 5.05 -2.03
CA PRO A 158 -20.25 3.90 -1.24
C PRO A 158 -19.04 3.05 -0.91
N THR A 159 -18.88 2.64 0.35
CA THR A 159 -17.88 1.65 0.74
C THR A 159 -18.51 0.27 0.80
N PRO A 160 -17.80 -0.80 0.40
CA PRO A 160 -18.32 -2.15 0.42
C PRO A 160 -18.66 -2.57 1.85
N ARG A 161 -19.77 -3.32 2.00
CA ARG A 161 -20.15 -3.95 3.28
C ARG A 161 -19.49 -5.32 3.49
N LEU A 162 -18.58 -5.70 2.60
CA LEU A 162 -17.95 -7.01 2.58
C LEU A 162 -16.87 -7.12 3.66
N LEU A 163 -16.68 -8.33 4.17
CA LEU A 163 -15.75 -8.64 5.25
C LEU A 163 -14.28 -8.37 4.87
N HIS A 164 -13.94 -8.51 3.58
CA HIS A 164 -12.59 -8.36 3.04
C HIS A 164 -12.61 -7.29 1.94
N PRO A 165 -12.45 -6.00 2.27
CA PRO A 165 -12.54 -4.92 1.28
C PRO A 165 -11.30 -4.84 0.36
N CYS A 166 -10.12 -5.20 0.88
CA CYS A 166 -8.89 -5.24 0.07
C CYS A 166 -8.92 -6.42 -0.91
N ARG A 167 -8.39 -6.20 -2.09
CA ARG A 167 -8.32 -7.18 -3.18
C ARG A 167 -6.89 -7.52 -3.53
N LYS A 168 -6.03 -6.52 -3.59
CA LYS A 168 -4.65 -6.70 -4.06
C LYS A 168 -3.76 -5.63 -3.46
N ILE A 169 -2.52 -6.01 -3.17
CA ILE A 169 -1.43 -5.09 -2.88
C ILE A 169 -0.31 -5.40 -3.86
N VAL A 170 0.23 -4.38 -4.52
CA VAL A 170 1.41 -4.52 -5.38
C VAL A 170 2.52 -3.68 -4.78
N PHE A 171 3.63 -4.33 -4.48
CA PHE A 171 4.86 -3.68 -4.07
C PHE A 171 5.79 -3.59 -5.27
N THR A 172 6.25 -2.38 -5.62
CA THR A 172 7.34 -2.20 -6.58
C THR A 172 8.57 -1.71 -5.84
N LEU A 173 9.66 -2.46 -5.92
CA LEU A 173 10.91 -2.20 -5.22
C LEU A 173 12.03 -2.09 -6.23
N ARG A 174 12.82 -1.02 -6.17
CA ARG A 174 14.14 -0.96 -6.81
C ARG A 174 15.21 -0.90 -5.74
N SER A 175 16.00 -1.96 -5.65
CA SER A 175 16.97 -2.10 -4.58
C SER A 175 18.11 -3.05 -4.93
N HIS A 176 19.16 -3.01 -4.10
CA HIS A 176 20.24 -3.99 -4.13
C HIS A 176 20.98 -4.08 -2.79
N ASP A 177 21.86 -5.08 -2.68
CA ASP A 177 22.76 -5.25 -1.55
C ASP A 177 24.21 -4.98 -1.97
N GLN A 178 24.79 -3.89 -1.47
CA GLN A 178 26.18 -3.54 -1.78
C GLN A 178 27.18 -4.00 -0.70
N GLY A 179 26.73 -4.85 0.21
CA GLY A 179 27.57 -5.44 1.24
C GLY A 179 28.70 -6.33 0.69
N TRP A 180 29.69 -6.58 1.55
CA TRP A 180 30.74 -7.59 1.34
C TRP A 180 30.49 -8.87 2.17
N GLY A 181 29.41 -8.89 2.95
CA GLY A 181 29.00 -10.02 3.77
C GLY A 181 28.46 -11.22 2.98
N GLY A 182 28.27 -12.33 3.69
CA GLY A 182 27.73 -13.57 3.15
C GLY A 182 28.76 -14.53 2.57
N ASP A 183 28.36 -15.79 2.42
CA ASP A 183 29.20 -16.83 1.83
C ASP A 183 29.40 -16.60 0.33
N GLN A 184 30.59 -16.94 -0.17
CA GLN A 184 30.93 -16.75 -1.58
C GLN A 184 29.97 -17.49 -2.53
N ASP A 185 29.49 -18.66 -2.10
CA ASP A 185 28.57 -19.51 -2.87
C ASP A 185 27.14 -18.95 -2.96
N ALA A 186 26.77 -18.03 -2.06
CA ALA A 186 25.44 -17.42 -2.03
C ALA A 186 25.36 -16.13 -2.87
N ARG A 187 26.49 -15.60 -3.35
CA ARG A 187 26.57 -14.36 -4.12
C ARG A 187 25.70 -14.41 -5.37
N GLY A 188 24.98 -13.33 -5.63
CA GLY A 188 24.04 -13.23 -6.76
C GLY A 188 22.75 -14.04 -6.58
N THR A 189 22.56 -14.70 -5.44
CA THR A 189 21.33 -15.41 -5.09
C THR A 189 20.59 -14.69 -3.97
N TYR A 190 19.32 -15.04 -3.73
CA TYR A 190 18.55 -14.55 -2.59
C TYR A 190 18.80 -15.35 -1.29
N ARG A 191 19.54 -16.46 -1.38
CA ARG A 191 19.82 -17.35 -0.25
C ARG A 191 20.80 -16.68 0.69
N ALA A 192 20.63 -16.91 2.00
CA ALA A 192 21.48 -16.34 3.05
C ALA A 192 21.64 -14.80 2.97
N SER A 193 20.64 -14.11 2.38
CA SER A 193 20.62 -12.66 2.33
C SER A 193 20.21 -12.07 3.67
N TRP A 194 20.95 -11.05 4.12
CA TRP A 194 20.65 -10.29 5.33
C TRP A 194 20.17 -8.87 5.04
N THR A 195 19.70 -8.64 3.81
CA THR A 195 19.01 -7.42 3.40
C THR A 195 17.68 -7.75 2.72
N TRP A 196 16.60 -7.15 3.21
CA TRP A 196 15.25 -7.44 2.73
C TRP A 196 14.25 -6.36 3.10
N PHE A 197 13.02 -6.52 2.61
CA PHE A 197 11.87 -5.67 2.87
C PHE A 197 10.74 -6.49 3.51
N GLU A 198 10.14 -5.96 4.56
CA GLU A 198 8.96 -6.55 5.21
C GLU A 198 7.76 -5.62 5.11
N ALA A 199 6.58 -6.20 4.91
CA ALA A 199 5.32 -5.50 5.08
C ALA A 199 5.00 -5.31 6.57
N GLY A 200 4.49 -4.14 6.91
CA GLY A 200 3.89 -3.87 8.21
C GLY A 200 2.46 -3.38 8.08
N LEU A 201 1.82 -3.20 9.23
CA LEU A 201 0.43 -2.80 9.37
C LEU A 201 0.31 -1.82 10.52
N GLU A 202 -0.31 -0.68 10.26
CA GLU A 202 -0.64 0.33 11.25
C GLU A 202 -2.14 0.61 11.26
N ARG A 203 -2.65 0.99 12.43
CA ARG A 203 -4.05 1.41 12.64
C ARG A 203 -4.10 2.72 13.39
N PHE A 204 -5.15 3.49 13.13
CA PHE A 204 -5.42 4.72 13.87
C PHE A 204 -6.05 4.41 15.22
N ASP A 205 -5.51 5.04 16.26
CA ASP A 205 -6.05 5.02 17.60
C ASP A 205 -7.11 6.11 17.78
N ALA A 206 -8.35 5.67 18.00
CA ALA A 206 -9.47 6.56 18.23
C ALA A 206 -9.38 7.32 19.56
N SER A 207 -8.52 6.91 20.50
CA SER A 207 -8.28 7.67 21.73
C SER A 207 -7.27 8.81 21.55
N GLN A 208 -6.46 8.77 20.49
CA GLN A 208 -5.43 9.79 20.28
C GLN A 208 -6.06 11.14 19.95
N THR A 209 -5.62 12.17 20.67
CA THR A 209 -5.91 13.57 20.34
C THR A 209 -4.66 14.24 19.80
N CYS A 210 -4.77 14.85 18.62
CA CYS A 210 -3.68 15.60 18.00
C CYS A 210 -3.88 17.10 18.26
N ASP A 211 -3.18 17.65 19.26
CA ASP A 211 -3.30 19.06 19.65
C ASP A 211 -2.26 19.96 18.96
N ASN A 212 -2.37 21.28 19.10
CA ASN A 212 -1.45 22.26 18.49
C ASN A 212 0.00 22.20 18.99
N LYS A 213 0.30 21.36 19.98
CA LYS A 213 1.66 21.12 20.49
C LYS A 213 2.25 19.81 19.97
N CYS A 214 1.48 19.02 19.21
CA CYS A 214 1.97 17.82 18.56
C CYS A 214 3.08 18.16 17.57
N THR A 215 4.31 17.79 17.90
CA THR A 215 5.49 17.92 17.04
C THR A 215 5.67 16.74 16.09
N TYR A 216 4.79 15.74 16.18
CA TYR A 216 4.93 14.48 15.46
C TYR A 216 4.32 14.50 14.07
N ASP A 217 3.31 15.36 13.87
CA ASP A 217 2.71 15.56 12.56
C ASP A 217 3.36 16.78 11.90
N VAL A 218 3.79 16.62 10.65
CA VAL A 218 4.21 17.77 9.85
C VAL A 218 2.98 18.57 9.48
N ARG A 219 2.78 19.66 10.21
CA ARG A 219 1.74 20.65 9.93
C ARG A 219 2.32 21.73 9.05
N SER A 220 1.48 22.34 8.22
CA SER A 220 1.83 23.63 7.63
C SER A 220 2.20 24.59 8.77
N GLU A 221 3.29 25.33 8.64
CA GLU A 221 3.77 26.32 9.63
C GLU A 221 2.83 27.55 9.74
N ARG A 222 1.51 27.32 9.68
CA ARG A 222 0.49 28.36 9.78
C ARG A 222 -0.10 28.36 11.19
N PRO A 223 -0.26 29.54 11.82
CA PRO A 223 -0.83 29.67 13.16
C PRO A 223 -2.24 29.07 13.35
N GLU A 224 -2.95 28.81 12.25
CA GLU A 224 -4.34 28.34 12.20
C GLU A 224 -4.48 26.90 11.68
N SER A 225 -3.37 26.16 11.51
CA SER A 225 -3.41 24.82 10.91
C SER A 225 -4.17 23.84 11.81
N THR A 226 -5.38 23.45 11.38
CA THR A 226 -6.13 22.34 11.98
C THR A 226 -5.34 21.04 11.81
N ALA A 227 -5.38 20.18 12.84
CA ALA A 227 -4.77 18.85 12.75
C ALA A 227 -5.38 18.07 11.56
N PRO A 228 -4.57 17.27 10.84
CA PRO A 228 -5.12 16.38 9.83
C PRO A 228 -6.11 15.40 10.49
N LEU A 229 -7.13 14.99 9.75
CA LEU A 229 -8.16 14.05 10.25
C LEU A 229 -7.55 12.70 10.62
N LEU A 230 -6.46 12.33 9.96
CA LEU A 230 -5.74 11.08 10.12
C LEU A 230 -4.24 11.38 10.38
N PRO A 231 -3.89 11.89 11.58
CA PRO A 231 -2.52 12.26 11.90
C PRO A 231 -1.62 11.02 12.08
N VAL A 232 -0.34 11.15 11.75
CA VAL A 232 0.71 10.17 12.06
C VAL A 232 0.77 9.90 13.56
N CYS A 233 0.57 10.92 14.39
CA CYS A 233 0.62 10.73 15.85
C CYS A 233 -0.48 9.81 16.40
N ALA A 234 -1.55 9.57 15.62
CA ALA A 234 -2.61 8.60 15.94
C ALA A 234 -2.34 7.21 15.38
N LEU A 235 -1.32 7.01 14.55
CA LEU A 235 -0.94 5.68 14.08
C LEU A 235 -0.32 4.85 15.20
N ARG A 236 -0.65 3.56 15.19
CA ARG A 236 -0.14 2.55 16.10
C ARG A 236 0.29 1.34 15.28
N PRO A 237 1.51 0.82 15.53
CA PRO A 237 1.96 -0.37 14.84
C PRO A 237 1.26 -1.62 15.38
N ILE A 238 0.65 -2.36 14.45
CA ILE A 238 0.17 -3.72 14.67
C ILE A 238 1.28 -4.71 14.28
N VAL A 239 1.93 -4.41 13.15
CA VAL A 239 3.10 -5.11 12.63
C VAL A 239 4.09 -4.05 12.13
N PRO A 240 5.37 -4.05 12.57
CA PRO A 240 5.97 -4.91 13.60
C PRO A 240 5.31 -4.76 14.98
N LYS A 241 5.48 -5.78 15.84
CA LYS A 241 5.01 -5.73 17.24
C LYS A 241 5.86 -4.75 18.04
N ILE A 242 5.34 -4.30 19.18
CA ILE A 242 6.06 -3.45 20.13
C ILE A 242 6.30 -4.17 21.45
N GLU A 243 7.28 -3.70 22.21
CA GLU A 243 7.61 -4.20 23.54
C GLU A 243 7.90 -3.06 24.53
N PRO A 244 7.52 -3.20 25.81
CA PRO A 244 7.83 -2.21 26.83
C PRO A 244 9.35 -2.05 27.01
N THR A 245 9.83 -0.81 27.11
CA THR A 245 11.25 -0.46 27.27
C THR A 245 11.47 0.26 28.60
N GLY A 246 11.08 -0.40 29.69
CA GLY A 246 11.23 0.12 31.05
C GLY A 246 9.91 0.20 31.81
N SER A 247 9.95 0.89 32.94
CA SER A 247 8.82 1.00 33.88
C SER A 247 8.00 2.29 33.70
N GLU A 248 8.49 3.23 32.89
CA GLU A 248 7.80 4.49 32.62
C GLU A 248 6.55 4.24 31.76
N PRO A 249 5.45 4.97 32.01
CA PRO A 249 4.29 4.95 31.13
C PRO A 249 4.72 5.40 29.72
N ASP A 250 4.15 4.75 28.70
CA ASP A 250 4.41 5.01 27.28
C ASP A 250 5.83 4.73 26.78
N SER A 251 6.68 4.08 27.58
CA SER A 251 8.00 3.63 27.13
C SER A 251 7.90 2.30 26.38
N TYR A 252 7.86 2.37 25.05
CA TYR A 252 7.80 1.22 24.16
C TYR A 252 8.79 1.37 23.00
N ARG A 253 9.18 0.24 22.41
CA ARG A 253 9.98 0.19 21.19
C ARG A 253 9.45 -0.84 20.22
N TYR A 254 9.79 -0.67 18.95
CA TYR A 254 9.57 -1.68 17.94
C TYR A 254 10.36 -2.96 18.25
N SER A 255 9.69 -4.10 18.18
CA SER A 255 10.27 -5.44 18.35
C SER A 255 10.43 -6.08 16.98
N HIS A 256 11.58 -5.87 16.36
CA HIS A 256 11.93 -6.55 15.11
C HIS A 256 12.74 -7.81 15.38
N LYS A 257 12.34 -8.92 14.76
CA LYS A 257 13.09 -10.18 14.86
C LYS A 257 14.43 -10.08 14.12
N LEU A 258 15.39 -10.89 14.59
CA LEU A 258 16.70 -11.00 13.96
C LEU A 258 16.58 -11.60 12.56
N LEU A 259 15.85 -12.72 12.46
CA LEU A 259 15.48 -13.35 11.21
C LEU A 259 14.25 -12.68 10.61
N HIS A 260 14.11 -12.83 9.30
CA HIS A 260 12.90 -12.42 8.60
C HIS A 260 11.70 -13.28 9.02
N GLN A 261 10.51 -12.69 8.91
CA GLN A 261 9.24 -13.37 9.14
C GLN A 261 8.63 -13.72 7.78
N ASP A 262 8.57 -15.01 7.44
CA ASP A 262 8.20 -15.51 6.12
C ASP A 262 6.84 -15.03 5.62
N GLU A 263 5.93 -14.70 6.53
CA GLU A 263 4.60 -14.19 6.27
C GLU A 263 4.56 -12.68 5.97
N LEU A 264 5.70 -11.99 6.17
CA LEU A 264 5.83 -10.54 5.97
C LEU A 264 6.89 -10.16 4.92
N VAL A 265 7.78 -11.08 4.51
CA VAL A 265 8.84 -10.76 3.54
C VAL A 265 8.26 -10.48 2.17
N ILE A 266 8.33 -9.21 1.78
CA ILE A 266 7.99 -8.77 0.43
C ILE A 266 9.07 -9.30 -0.52
N GLN A 267 10.33 -8.96 -0.27
CA GLN A 267 11.45 -9.31 -1.13
C GLN A 267 12.79 -9.22 -0.39
N ARG A 268 13.69 -10.19 -0.63
CA ARG A 268 15.12 -10.13 -0.29
C ARG A 268 15.92 -9.56 -1.44
N ASN A 269 17.02 -8.87 -1.15
CA ASN A 269 18.00 -8.54 -2.18
C ASN A 269 18.89 -9.76 -2.48
N LYS A 270 19.45 -9.79 -3.70
CA LYS A 270 20.52 -10.73 -4.03
C LYS A 270 21.80 -10.37 -3.27
N VAL A 271 22.47 -11.36 -2.68
CA VAL A 271 23.68 -11.17 -1.87
C VAL A 271 24.80 -10.50 -2.68
N ALA A 272 25.41 -9.46 -2.11
CA ALA A 272 26.61 -8.77 -2.62
C ALA A 272 26.52 -8.43 -4.12
N THR A 273 25.37 -7.93 -4.56
CA THR A 273 25.07 -7.61 -5.95
C THR A 273 24.94 -6.10 -6.10
N ARG A 274 25.80 -5.49 -6.92
CA ARG A 274 25.82 -4.03 -7.13
C ARG A 274 24.77 -3.52 -8.10
N GLU A 275 24.24 -4.40 -8.94
CA GLU A 275 23.24 -4.04 -9.93
C GLU A 275 21.88 -3.93 -9.26
N THR A 276 21.26 -2.75 -9.34
CA THR A 276 19.89 -2.53 -8.87
C THR A 276 18.94 -3.48 -9.59
N GLN A 277 18.13 -4.18 -8.81
CA GLN A 277 17.09 -5.06 -9.31
C GLN A 277 15.74 -4.37 -9.12
N GLU A 278 14.82 -4.59 -10.05
CA GLU A 278 13.43 -4.20 -9.89
C GLU A 278 12.57 -5.44 -9.62
N HIS A 279 11.79 -5.38 -8.55
CA HIS A 279 10.87 -6.43 -8.16
C HIS A 279 9.45 -5.87 -8.08
N VAL A 280 8.53 -6.53 -8.77
CA VAL A 280 7.09 -6.28 -8.67
C VAL A 280 6.47 -7.48 -7.98
N VAL A 281 6.03 -7.30 -6.74
CA VAL A 281 5.50 -8.36 -5.88
C VAL A 281 4.03 -8.12 -5.62
N GLU A 282 3.19 -9.02 -6.13
CA GLU A 282 1.75 -8.99 -5.92
C GLU A 282 1.33 -9.91 -4.78
N TRP A 283 0.57 -9.37 -3.83
CA TRP A 283 -0.16 -10.12 -2.82
C TRP A 283 -1.66 -9.98 -3.11
N SER A 284 -2.37 -11.11 -3.22
CA SER A 284 -3.77 -11.12 -3.61
C SER A 284 -4.66 -11.71 -2.52
N TRP A 285 -5.90 -11.23 -2.42
CA TRP A 285 -6.89 -11.84 -1.54
C TRP A 285 -7.26 -13.28 -1.96
N ARG A 286 -7.00 -13.63 -3.23
CA ARG A 286 -7.27 -14.94 -3.83
C ARG A 286 -6.15 -15.95 -3.58
N ASP A 287 -5.00 -15.50 -3.11
CA ASP A 287 -3.86 -16.34 -2.77
C ASP A 287 -4.28 -17.42 -1.76
N LYS A 288 -3.85 -18.66 -1.99
CA LYS A 288 -4.16 -19.87 -1.19
C LYS A 288 -3.01 -20.87 -1.21
N THR A 289 -1.79 -20.37 -1.38
CA THR A 289 -0.59 -21.20 -1.47
C THR A 289 -0.23 -21.71 -0.08
N ASP A 290 -0.21 -23.03 0.08
CA ASP A 290 0.28 -23.65 1.31
C ASP A 290 1.80 -23.46 1.44
N GLN A 291 2.27 -23.08 2.63
CA GLN A 291 3.68 -22.73 2.88
C GLN A 291 4.67 -23.89 2.66
N ASP A 292 4.20 -25.14 2.71
CA ASP A 292 5.04 -26.34 2.53
C ASP A 292 4.95 -26.89 1.10
N SER A 293 4.18 -26.23 0.23
CA SER A 293 4.03 -26.59 -1.18
C SER A 293 5.27 -26.27 -2.01
N ALA A 294 5.36 -26.86 -3.21
CA ALA A 294 6.42 -26.52 -4.16
C ALA A 294 6.33 -25.07 -4.65
N ALA A 295 5.12 -24.53 -4.80
CA ALA A 295 4.91 -23.13 -5.19
C ALA A 295 5.46 -22.16 -4.13
N ALA A 296 5.24 -22.41 -2.84
CA ALA A 296 5.81 -21.60 -1.78
C ALA A 296 7.35 -21.63 -1.76
N ARG A 297 7.96 -22.80 -2.03
CA ARG A 297 9.42 -22.90 -2.20
C ARG A 297 9.93 -22.08 -3.38
N GLN A 298 9.18 -22.03 -4.49
CA GLN A 298 9.54 -21.20 -5.64
C GLN A 298 9.50 -19.69 -5.31
N LEU A 299 8.54 -19.25 -4.48
CA LEU A 299 8.52 -17.87 -3.97
C LEU A 299 9.79 -17.57 -3.17
N ASP A 300 10.19 -18.49 -2.29
CA ASP A 300 11.42 -18.38 -1.48
C ASP A 300 12.68 -18.32 -2.35
N GLU A 301 12.78 -19.17 -3.37
CA GLU A 301 13.90 -19.17 -4.32
C GLU A 301 14.03 -17.85 -5.08
N GLN A 302 12.93 -17.11 -5.24
CA GLN A 302 12.89 -15.79 -5.88
C GLN A 302 13.06 -14.64 -4.87
N GLY A 303 13.26 -14.95 -3.59
CA GLY A 303 13.51 -13.95 -2.54
C GLY A 303 12.26 -13.43 -1.85
N ARG A 304 11.05 -13.82 -2.27
CA ARG A 304 9.78 -13.52 -1.57
C ARG A 304 9.60 -14.46 -0.37
N GLY A 305 8.87 -14.05 0.67
CA GLY A 305 8.58 -14.93 1.81
C GLY A 305 7.66 -16.08 1.42
N ARG A 306 8.01 -17.32 1.78
CA ARG A 306 7.23 -18.53 1.45
C ARG A 306 5.79 -18.50 1.94
N ALA A 307 5.52 -17.84 3.07
CA ALA A 307 4.19 -17.80 3.67
C ALA A 307 3.34 -16.61 3.18
N THR A 308 3.89 -15.70 2.38
CA THR A 308 3.14 -14.55 1.83
C THR A 308 2.18 -14.92 0.69
N GLY A 309 2.25 -16.15 0.18
CA GLY A 309 1.40 -16.65 -0.89
C GLY A 309 0.06 -17.23 -0.42
N ASP A 310 -0.28 -17.08 0.87
CA ASP A 310 -1.50 -17.64 1.46
C ASP A 310 -2.70 -16.69 1.38
N GLY A 311 -2.49 -15.41 1.09
CA GLY A 311 -3.49 -14.34 0.98
C GLY A 311 -4.04 -13.80 2.30
N THR A 312 -3.55 -14.26 3.44
CA THR A 312 -4.08 -13.92 4.77
C THR A 312 -3.88 -12.44 5.06
N PHE A 313 -2.69 -11.90 4.81
CA PHE A 313 -2.40 -10.47 5.01
C PHE A 313 -3.41 -9.57 4.28
N VAL A 314 -3.70 -9.85 3.00
CA VAL A 314 -4.63 -9.04 2.19
C VAL A 314 -6.07 -9.17 2.68
N ARG A 315 -6.52 -10.38 3.02
CA ARG A 315 -7.90 -10.61 3.50
C ARG A 315 -8.15 -9.96 4.85
N GLU A 316 -7.15 -9.87 5.72
CA GLU A 316 -7.31 -9.30 7.06
C GLU A 316 -7.33 -7.77 7.08
N LEU A 317 -6.96 -7.11 5.98
CA LEU A 317 -7.00 -5.66 5.87
C LEU A 317 -8.42 -5.11 5.92
N ARG A 318 -8.58 -4.05 6.71
CA ARG A 318 -9.84 -3.34 6.96
C ARG A 318 -9.78 -1.93 6.40
N LEU A 319 -10.94 -1.31 6.18
CA LEU A 319 -11.00 0.11 5.81
C LEU A 319 -10.25 0.95 6.85
N GLY A 320 -9.37 1.82 6.38
CA GLY A 320 -8.51 2.66 7.22
C GLY A 320 -7.18 2.02 7.66
N ASP A 321 -6.97 0.72 7.43
CA ASP A 321 -5.66 0.09 7.69
C ASP A 321 -4.59 0.70 6.79
N VAL A 322 -3.39 0.90 7.34
CA VAL A 322 -2.24 1.47 6.62
C VAL A 322 -1.17 0.41 6.46
N VAL A 323 -0.79 0.12 5.22
CA VAL A 323 0.28 -0.84 4.90
C VAL A 323 1.60 -0.09 4.91
N THR A 324 2.62 -0.70 5.49
CA THR A 324 3.96 -0.10 5.57
C THR A 324 5.02 -1.00 4.96
N VAL A 325 6.13 -0.41 4.50
CA VAL A 325 7.29 -1.16 4.00
C VAL A 325 8.51 -0.79 4.85
N TRP A 326 9.13 -1.82 5.43
CA TRP A 326 10.31 -1.69 6.27
C TRP A 326 11.53 -2.27 5.58
N GLY A 327 12.56 -1.46 5.37
CA GLY A 327 13.86 -1.91 4.89
C GLY A 327 14.70 -2.45 6.03
N LYS A 328 15.42 -3.55 5.79
CA LYS A 328 16.30 -4.19 6.78
C LYS A 328 17.70 -4.47 6.24
N ALA A 329 18.69 -4.34 7.11
CA ALA A 329 20.09 -4.75 6.90
C ALA A 329 20.70 -5.23 8.24
N ARG A 330 20.90 -6.54 8.42
CA ARG A 330 21.01 -7.15 9.76
C ARG A 330 22.39 -7.40 10.36
N PHE A 331 23.47 -7.20 9.62
CA PHE A 331 24.83 -7.35 10.15
C PHE A 331 25.77 -6.30 9.55
N PRO A 332 26.91 -5.99 10.21
CA PRO A 332 27.95 -5.21 9.59
C PRO A 332 28.41 -5.86 8.28
N GLY A 333 28.65 -5.04 7.26
CA GLY A 333 29.04 -5.51 5.93
C GLY A 333 27.87 -5.90 5.03
N TRP A 334 26.61 -5.69 5.46
CA TRP A 334 25.42 -5.73 4.62
C TRP A 334 24.83 -4.32 4.49
N ASP A 335 24.48 -3.93 3.27
CA ASP A 335 23.95 -2.59 3.01
C ASP A 335 22.75 -2.71 2.06
N ASN A 336 21.55 -2.40 2.55
CA ASN A 336 20.35 -2.41 1.71
C ASN A 336 20.16 -1.03 1.08
N TYR A 337 20.46 -0.93 -0.21
CA TYR A 337 20.24 0.27 -1.01
C TYR A 337 18.82 0.22 -1.57
N ALA A 338 17.97 1.15 -1.18
CA ALA A 338 16.63 1.29 -1.73
C ALA A 338 16.56 2.58 -2.55
N GLU A 339 16.33 2.44 -3.86
CA GLU A 339 16.16 3.55 -4.79
C GLU A 339 14.69 3.97 -4.92
N LEU A 340 13.78 2.98 -4.92
CA LEU A 340 12.35 3.21 -5.07
C LEU A 340 11.56 2.19 -4.27
N VAL A 341 10.54 2.67 -3.57
CA VAL A 341 9.48 1.84 -2.99
C VAL A 341 8.15 2.44 -3.42
N ARG A 342 7.27 1.60 -3.97
CA ARG A 342 5.89 1.95 -4.30
C ARG A 342 4.95 0.88 -3.74
N ILE A 343 3.83 1.33 -3.18
CA ILE A 343 2.74 0.47 -2.72
C ILE A 343 1.49 0.89 -3.47
N ASP A 344 0.90 -0.03 -4.21
CA ASP A 344 -0.42 0.11 -4.81
C ASP A 344 -1.40 -0.78 -4.06
N VAL A 345 -2.47 -0.20 -3.52
CA VAL A 345 -3.48 -0.95 -2.77
C VAL A 345 -4.80 -0.87 -3.52
N TYR A 346 -5.44 -2.01 -3.77
CA TYR A 346 -6.68 -2.13 -4.54
C TYR A 346 -7.81 -2.64 -3.66
N TRP A 347 -8.99 -2.03 -3.79
CA TRP A 347 -10.16 -2.36 -2.97
C TRP A 347 -11.49 -2.26 -3.73
N LEU A 348 -12.50 -2.91 -3.17
CA LEU A 348 -13.87 -2.83 -3.69
C LEU A 348 -14.56 -1.50 -3.35
N VAL A 349 -15.47 -1.06 -4.23
CA VAL A 349 -16.33 0.11 -4.03
C VAL A 349 -17.81 -0.28 -4.11
#